data_AF-A0A1X0RAL9-F1
#
_entry.id   AF-A0A1X0RAL9-F1
#
_cell.length_a   1.000
_cell.length_b   1.000
_cell.length_c   1.000
_cell.angle_alpha   90.00
_cell.angle_beta   90.00
_cell.angle_gamma   90.00
#
_symmetry.space_group_name_H-M   'P 1'
#
loop_
_entity.id
_entity.type
_entity.pdbx_description
1 polymer ?
#
loop_
_entity_poly.entity_id
_entity_poly.type
_entity_poly.pdbx_seq_one_letter_code
_entity_poly.pdbx_strand_id
1 'polypeptide(L)'
;MSCHSASSSDSDGSSNPTEWTILEKLLLSQAVYKYGENSWLEVASVLKQNALVQHRHSDFFNHKNCYFQYYLLTESLQTEKDNPTPTVVRLARQLYMQRIQEIKNALVHHEQELGELVSEIDLIRKGELDDRLKVEYNMVSTNMSQLDPELDSKHVKIYTPELEVKEKIIANDKEDIPASLEITTKLENQRQKSWQKSVQLLWQEIANHKSGPLFLNPVKKNRAPFYNRIIIKTTVEFERDIVLMLTNALMYNKEGTETYLLALEMLEDVKDQIELFKFANSFFKRKM
;
A
#
# COMPACT_ATOMS: atom_id res chain seq x y z
N MET A 1 32.85 -30.96 -20.54
CA MET A 1 32.76 -29.76 -19.67
C MET A 1 31.36 -29.20 -19.87
N SER A 2 30.41 -29.62 -19.03
CA SER A 2 29.00 -29.20 -19.08
C SER A 2 28.71 -28.29 -17.91
N CYS A 3 28.49 -27.03 -18.21
CA CYS A 3 28.11 -25.97 -17.29
C CYS A 3 26.64 -26.20 -16.90
N HIS A 4 26.38 -26.59 -15.65
CA HIS A 4 25.03 -26.57 -15.09
C HIS A 4 24.80 -25.20 -14.45
N SER A 5 24.02 -24.37 -15.13
CA SER A 5 23.44 -23.15 -14.57
C SER A 5 22.34 -23.53 -13.58
N ALA A 6 22.62 -23.30 -12.30
CA ALA A 6 21.64 -23.42 -11.23
C ALA A 6 20.60 -22.30 -11.36
N SER A 7 19.35 -22.67 -11.55
CA SER A 7 18.18 -21.81 -11.44
C SER A 7 18.02 -21.39 -9.97
N SER A 8 18.25 -20.10 -9.69
CA SER A 8 17.82 -19.45 -8.45
C SER A 8 16.29 -19.40 -8.43
N SER A 9 15.69 -20.30 -7.68
CA SER A 9 14.29 -20.21 -7.29
C SER A 9 14.16 -19.11 -6.23
N ASP A 10 13.57 -17.99 -6.64
CA ASP A 10 13.04 -16.97 -5.75
C ASP A 10 12.12 -17.65 -4.72
N SER A 11 12.60 -17.71 -3.49
CA SER A 11 11.84 -18.20 -2.34
C SER A 11 11.06 -17.03 -1.79
N ASP A 12 9.96 -16.73 -2.49
CA ASP A 12 8.91 -15.86 -2.03
C ASP A 12 8.46 -16.34 -0.64
N GLY A 13 8.50 -15.43 0.34
CA GLY A 13 8.30 -15.70 1.75
C GLY A 13 6.89 -16.16 2.07
N SER A 14 6.59 -17.43 1.79
CA SER A 14 5.46 -18.13 2.39
C SER A 14 5.73 -18.36 3.88
N SER A 15 5.63 -17.29 4.67
CA SER A 15 5.61 -17.38 6.12
C SER A 15 4.50 -18.37 6.51
N ASN A 16 4.87 -19.49 7.14
CA ASN A 16 3.93 -20.47 7.64
C ASN A 16 2.85 -19.75 8.46
N PRO A 17 1.54 -19.96 8.18
CA PRO A 17 0.48 -19.22 8.86
C PRO A 17 0.43 -19.46 10.37
N THR A 18 1.14 -20.49 10.85
CA THR A 18 1.29 -20.89 12.25
C THR A 18 2.55 -20.34 12.93
N GLU A 19 3.50 -19.79 12.17
CA GLU A 19 4.78 -19.34 12.71
C GLU A 19 4.69 -17.94 13.30
N TRP A 20 5.31 -17.76 14.48
CA TRP A 20 5.38 -16.49 15.18
C TRP A 20 6.58 -15.67 14.70
N THR A 21 6.32 -14.44 14.29
CA THR A 21 7.32 -13.43 13.95
C THR A 21 8.12 -12.98 15.18
N ILE A 22 9.28 -12.34 14.95
CA ILE A 22 10.11 -11.78 16.03
C ILE A 22 9.34 -10.72 16.82
N LEU A 23 8.57 -9.88 16.13
CA LEU A 23 7.70 -8.87 16.76
C LEU A 23 6.66 -9.52 17.68
N GLU A 24 5.96 -10.55 17.22
CA GLU A 24 4.95 -11.26 18.01
C GLU A 24 5.56 -11.96 19.24
N LYS A 25 6.72 -12.61 19.07
CA LYS A 25 7.49 -13.20 20.18
C LYS A 25 7.91 -12.14 21.21
N LEU A 26 8.35 -10.97 20.75
CA LEU A 26 8.76 -9.86 21.62
C LEU A 26 7.57 -9.29 22.39
N LEU A 27 6.42 -9.07 21.73
CA LEU A 27 5.20 -8.60 22.38
C LEU A 27 4.71 -9.60 23.44
N LEU A 28 4.79 -10.91 23.15
CA LEU A 28 4.47 -11.95 24.12
C LEU A 28 5.38 -11.87 25.35
N SER A 29 6.68 -11.75 25.14
CA SER A 29 7.64 -11.59 26.24
C SER A 29 7.38 -10.33 27.08
N GLN A 30 7.01 -9.22 26.45
CA GLN A 30 6.65 -7.97 27.16
C GLN A 30 5.37 -8.11 27.97
N ALA A 31 4.35 -8.77 27.41
CA ALA A 31 3.10 -9.03 28.11
C ALA A 31 3.34 -9.95 29.33
N VAL A 32 4.12 -11.02 29.17
CA VAL A 32 4.48 -11.91 30.28
C VAL A 32 5.31 -11.18 31.34
N TYR A 33 6.21 -10.27 30.97
CA TYR A 33 6.95 -9.44 31.92
C TYR A 33 6.03 -8.57 32.78
N LYS A 34 4.99 -7.99 32.16
CA LYS A 34 4.07 -7.07 32.83
C LYS A 34 3.03 -7.78 33.71
N TYR A 35 2.45 -8.88 33.22
CA TYR A 35 1.32 -9.56 33.87
C TYR A 35 1.69 -10.86 34.58
N GLY A 36 2.86 -11.43 34.27
CA GLY A 36 3.35 -12.67 34.86
C GLY A 36 2.81 -13.94 34.21
N GLU A 37 3.48 -15.06 34.50
CA GLU A 37 3.21 -16.39 33.94
C GLU A 37 1.96 -17.08 34.52
N ASN A 38 1.25 -16.42 35.43
CA ASN A 38 0.00 -16.94 36.02
C ASN A 38 -1.26 -16.35 35.35
N SER A 39 -1.10 -15.33 34.50
CA SER A 39 -2.20 -14.52 33.96
C SER A 39 -2.33 -14.63 32.44
N TRP A 40 -2.30 -15.86 31.91
CA TRP A 40 -2.30 -16.11 30.45
C TRP A 40 -3.53 -15.59 29.70
N LEU A 41 -4.68 -15.51 30.37
CA LEU A 41 -5.89 -14.91 29.77
C LEU A 41 -5.69 -13.41 29.52
N GLU A 42 -5.06 -12.70 30.46
CA GLU A 42 -4.75 -11.28 30.34
C GLU A 42 -3.65 -11.04 29.30
N VAL A 43 -2.59 -11.86 29.30
CA VAL A 43 -1.52 -11.85 28.29
C VAL A 43 -2.09 -12.01 26.88
N ALA A 44 -2.96 -12.99 26.69
CA ALA A 44 -3.65 -13.23 25.42
C ALA A 44 -4.53 -12.03 25.02
N SER A 45 -5.32 -11.50 25.95
CA SER A 45 -6.20 -10.34 25.72
C SER A 45 -5.41 -9.12 25.22
N VAL A 46 -4.31 -8.80 25.89
CA VAL A 46 -3.44 -7.66 25.54
C VAL A 46 -2.79 -7.84 24.17
N LEU A 47 -2.36 -9.06 23.83
CA LEU A 47 -1.81 -9.35 22.50
C LEU A 47 -2.85 -9.18 21.40
N LYS A 48 -4.08 -9.68 21.61
CA LYS A 48 -5.18 -9.52 20.63
C LYS A 48 -5.54 -8.06 20.38
N GLN A 49 -5.48 -7.23 21.41
CA GLN A 49 -5.79 -5.80 21.31
C GLN A 49 -4.63 -4.97 20.73
N ASN A 50 -3.44 -5.56 20.58
CA ASN A 50 -2.26 -4.82 20.14
C ASN A 50 -2.36 -4.47 18.65
N ALA A 51 -2.30 -3.16 18.35
CA ALA A 51 -2.43 -2.62 17.01
C ALA A 51 -1.43 -3.20 15.99
N LEU A 52 -0.26 -3.66 16.44
CA LEU A 52 0.81 -4.15 15.55
C LEU A 52 0.57 -5.57 15.02
N VAL A 53 -0.39 -6.32 15.59
CA VAL A 53 -0.63 -7.73 15.23
C VAL A 53 -2.08 -8.02 14.83
N GLN A 54 -2.86 -6.99 14.50
CA GLN A 54 -4.27 -7.10 14.11
C GLN A 54 -4.49 -7.87 12.80
N HIS A 55 -3.44 -8.15 12.03
CA HIS A 55 -3.51 -8.95 10.82
C HIS A 55 -3.75 -10.45 11.09
N ARG A 56 -3.55 -10.92 12.33
CA ARG A 56 -3.79 -12.31 12.74
C ARG A 56 -5.26 -12.55 13.12
N HIS A 57 -5.74 -13.77 12.91
CA HIS A 57 -7.08 -14.18 13.35
C HIS A 57 -7.19 -14.14 14.89
N SER A 58 -8.40 -13.85 15.41
CA SER A 58 -8.67 -13.69 16.84
C SER A 58 -8.34 -14.92 17.70
N ASP A 59 -8.27 -16.10 17.09
CA ASP A 59 -7.97 -17.38 17.76
C ASP A 59 -6.46 -17.68 17.86
N PHE A 60 -5.63 -16.96 17.11
CA PHE A 60 -4.18 -17.19 17.07
C PHE A 60 -3.52 -16.91 18.42
N PHE A 61 -3.82 -15.75 19.03
CA PHE A 61 -3.31 -15.34 20.34
C PHE A 61 -4.21 -15.81 21.50
N ASN A 62 -4.55 -17.10 21.56
CA ASN A 62 -5.26 -17.65 22.72
C ASN A 62 -4.27 -18.00 23.86
N HIS A 63 -4.79 -18.15 25.09
CA HIS A 63 -3.96 -18.39 26.28
C HIS A 63 -3.10 -19.65 26.18
N LYS A 64 -3.58 -20.73 25.52
CA LYS A 64 -2.81 -21.98 25.33
C LYS A 64 -1.65 -21.76 24.37
N ASN A 65 -1.89 -21.06 23.27
CA ASN A 65 -0.86 -20.74 22.28
C ASN A 65 0.20 -19.80 22.87
N CYS A 66 -0.22 -18.79 23.64
CA CYS A 66 0.71 -17.87 24.31
C CYS A 66 1.59 -18.60 25.33
N TYR A 67 1.00 -19.46 26.15
CA TYR A 67 1.73 -20.32 27.09
C TYR A 67 2.75 -21.21 26.37
N PHE A 68 2.29 -21.97 25.37
CA PHE A 68 3.14 -22.91 24.65
C PHE A 68 4.30 -22.20 23.94
N GLN A 69 4.01 -21.08 23.27
CA GLN A 69 5.03 -20.29 22.59
C GLN A 69 6.05 -19.73 23.57
N TYR A 70 5.63 -19.21 24.72
CA TYR A 70 6.54 -18.68 25.73
C TYR A 70 7.39 -19.79 26.37
N TYR A 71 6.82 -20.97 26.62
CA TYR A 71 7.55 -22.13 27.10
C TYR A 71 8.68 -22.52 26.12
N LEU A 72 8.39 -22.64 24.82
CA LEU A 72 9.40 -22.90 23.80
C LEU A 72 10.51 -21.85 23.76
N LEU A 73 10.16 -20.57 23.90
CA LEU A 73 11.13 -19.48 23.90
C LEU A 73 12.06 -19.50 25.12
N THR A 74 11.57 -19.97 26.27
CA THR A 74 12.32 -19.98 27.52
C THR A 74 13.07 -21.28 27.79
N GLU A 75 12.72 -22.39 27.13
CA GLU A 75 13.37 -23.69 27.30
C GLU A 75 14.90 -23.61 27.17
N SER A 76 15.37 -22.93 26.12
CA SER A 76 16.81 -22.72 25.88
C SER A 76 17.51 -21.83 26.92
N LEU A 77 16.76 -21.01 27.67
CA LEU A 77 17.28 -20.04 28.64
C LEU A 77 17.28 -20.57 30.09
N GLN A 78 16.58 -21.68 30.34
CA GLN A 78 16.46 -22.32 31.66
C GLN A 78 17.72 -23.07 32.11
N THR A 79 18.69 -23.27 31.23
CA THR A 79 19.98 -23.91 31.53
C THR A 79 20.90 -23.00 32.35
N GLU A 80 20.67 -21.69 32.35
CA GLU A 80 21.42 -20.68 33.12
C GLU A 80 20.68 -20.27 34.40
N LYS A 81 20.32 -21.23 35.27
CA LYS A 81 19.53 -20.98 36.50
C LYS A 81 20.21 -20.05 37.52
N ASP A 82 21.53 -19.94 37.47
CA ASP A 82 22.31 -19.11 38.40
C ASP A 82 22.40 -17.63 37.97
N ASN A 83 21.75 -17.23 36.88
CA ASN A 83 21.72 -15.84 36.45
C ASN A 83 20.77 -15.01 37.32
N PRO A 84 21.22 -13.92 37.97
CA PRO A 84 20.37 -13.08 38.82
C PRO A 84 19.30 -12.31 38.02
N THR A 85 19.42 -12.26 36.69
CA THR A 85 18.46 -11.59 35.82
C THR A 85 17.28 -12.51 35.51
N PRO A 86 16.02 -12.08 35.74
CA PRO A 86 14.85 -12.88 35.41
C PRO A 86 14.84 -13.36 33.96
N THR A 87 14.46 -14.62 33.73
CA THR A 87 14.44 -15.27 32.39
C THR A 87 13.67 -14.44 31.36
N VAL A 88 12.52 -13.90 31.74
CA VAL A 88 11.69 -13.06 30.86
C VAL A 88 12.42 -11.78 30.39
N VAL A 89 13.28 -11.20 31.23
CA VAL A 89 14.05 -9.99 30.90
C VAL A 89 15.18 -10.33 29.94
N ARG A 90 15.86 -11.46 30.17
CA ARG A 90 16.89 -11.98 29.26
C ARG A 90 16.30 -12.27 27.87
N LEU A 91 15.15 -12.95 27.84
CA LEU A 91 14.41 -13.24 26.62
C LEU A 91 14.02 -11.95 25.87
N ALA A 92 13.41 -10.99 26.57
CA ALA A 92 13.01 -9.72 25.98
C ALA A 92 14.20 -8.97 25.36
N ARG A 93 15.36 -8.97 26.04
CA ARG A 93 16.59 -8.34 25.54
C ARG A 93 17.09 -9.02 24.27
N GLN A 94 17.11 -10.36 24.23
CA GLN A 94 17.52 -11.12 23.05
C GLN A 94 16.59 -10.85 21.86
N LEU A 95 15.28 -10.93 22.08
CA LEU A 95 14.27 -10.67 21.04
C LEU A 95 14.32 -9.22 20.54
N TYR A 96 14.60 -8.27 21.44
CA TYR A 96 14.80 -6.87 21.05
C TYR A 96 16.00 -6.71 20.11
N MET A 97 17.14 -7.33 20.43
CA MET A 97 18.31 -7.31 19.55
C MET A 97 18.02 -7.95 18.18
N GLN A 98 17.29 -9.07 18.16
CA GLN A 98 16.85 -9.70 16.91
C GLN A 98 15.95 -8.77 16.09
N ARG A 99 15.00 -8.08 16.74
CA ARG A 99 14.10 -7.13 16.05
C ARG A 99 14.86 -5.95 15.45
N ILE A 100 15.86 -5.43 16.16
CA ILE A 100 16.72 -4.38 15.60
C ILE A 100 17.48 -4.88 14.38
N GLN A 101 18.00 -6.11 14.40
CA GLN A 101 18.70 -6.67 13.25
C GLN A 101 17.76 -6.91 12.06
N GLU A 102 16.55 -7.40 12.32
CA GLU A 102 15.50 -7.56 11.30
C GLU A 102 15.16 -6.23 10.62
N ILE A 103 14.94 -5.16 11.40
CA ILE A 103 14.65 -3.82 10.86
C ILE A 103 15.84 -3.29 10.04
N LYS A 104 17.07 -3.48 10.52
CA LYS A 104 18.28 -3.07 9.78
C LYS A 104 18.40 -3.80 8.45
N ASN A 105 18.16 -5.11 8.43
CA ASN A 105 18.23 -5.91 7.21
C ASN A 105 17.14 -5.48 6.22
N ALA A 106 15.91 -5.24 6.69
CA ALA A 106 14.82 -4.74 5.86
C ALA A 106 15.15 -3.36 5.26
N LEU A 107 15.78 -2.46 6.03
CA LEU A 107 16.20 -1.16 5.53
C LEU A 107 17.22 -1.30 4.40
N VAL A 108 18.26 -2.12 4.59
CA VAL A 108 19.29 -2.36 3.56
C VAL A 108 18.67 -2.98 2.30
N HIS A 109 17.74 -3.91 2.47
CA HIS A 109 17.03 -4.52 1.34
C HIS A 109 16.24 -3.47 0.55
N HIS A 110 15.46 -2.63 1.24
CA HIS A 110 14.70 -1.57 0.57
C HIS A 110 15.61 -0.53 -0.09
N GLU A 111 16.77 -0.21 0.50
CA GLU A 111 17.76 0.66 -0.14
C GLU A 111 18.31 0.04 -1.44
N GLN A 112 18.51 -1.28 -1.48
CA GLN A 112 18.92 -2.01 -2.69
C GLN A 112 17.83 -2.00 -3.76
N GLU A 113 16.58 -2.35 -3.39
CA GLU A 113 15.42 -2.31 -4.30
C GLU A 113 15.22 -0.90 -4.89
N LEU A 114 15.36 0.14 -4.07
CA LEU A 114 15.30 1.53 -4.53
C LEU A 114 16.43 1.85 -5.51
N GLY A 115 17.66 1.38 -5.24
CA GLY A 115 18.79 1.56 -6.13
C GLY A 115 18.58 0.90 -7.50
N GLU A 116 18.02 -0.31 -7.51
CA GLU A 116 17.66 -1.03 -8.74
C GLU A 116 16.58 -0.30 -9.53
N LEU A 117 15.50 0.14 -8.87
CA LEU A 117 14.42 0.91 -9.50
C LEU A 117 14.91 2.24 -10.07
N VAL A 118 15.77 2.95 -9.35
CA VAL A 118 16.36 4.21 -9.84
C VAL A 118 17.22 3.96 -11.07
N SER A 119 18.05 2.92 -11.05
CA SER A 119 18.85 2.52 -12.21
C SER A 119 17.97 2.16 -13.41
N GLU A 120 16.87 1.43 -13.19
CA GLU A 120 15.89 1.11 -14.23
C GLU A 120 15.25 2.37 -14.82
N ILE A 121 14.80 3.31 -13.97
CA ILE A 121 14.22 4.60 -14.41
C ILE A 121 15.22 5.38 -15.27
N ASP A 122 16.50 5.39 -14.90
CA ASP A 122 17.53 6.09 -15.68
C ASP A 122 17.79 5.43 -17.03
N LEU A 123 17.76 4.09 -17.12
CA LEU A 123 17.84 3.36 -18.39
C LEU A 123 16.65 3.66 -19.30
N ILE A 124 15.44 3.74 -18.73
CA ILE A 124 14.22 4.14 -19.47
C ILE A 124 14.35 5.57 -19.98
N ARG A 125 14.79 6.51 -19.13
CA ARG A 125 14.96 7.92 -19.52
C ARG A 125 15.99 8.11 -20.64
N LYS A 126 17.02 7.27 -20.69
CA LYS A 126 18.01 7.25 -21.78
C LYS A 126 17.51 6.56 -23.06
N GLY A 127 16.35 5.90 -23.01
CA GLY A 127 15.79 5.10 -24.10
C GLY A 127 16.50 3.76 -24.32
N GLU A 128 17.42 3.37 -23.43
CA GLU A 128 18.21 2.13 -23.57
C GLU A 128 17.36 0.88 -23.31
N LEU A 129 16.22 1.04 -22.65
CA LEU A 129 15.27 -0.04 -22.36
C LEU A 129 14.14 -0.17 -23.41
N ASP A 130 14.06 0.75 -24.39
CA ASP A 130 12.92 0.86 -25.31
C ASP A 130 12.68 -0.41 -26.13
N ASP A 131 13.74 -1.07 -26.61
CA ASP A 131 13.61 -2.27 -27.44
C ASP A 131 13.11 -3.47 -26.64
N ARG A 132 13.57 -3.61 -25.38
CA ARG A 132 13.06 -4.64 -24.46
C ARG A 132 11.60 -4.40 -24.12
N LEU A 133 11.25 -3.15 -23.80
CA LEU A 133 9.87 -2.75 -23.49
C LEU A 133 8.93 -2.95 -24.69
N LYS A 134 9.38 -2.69 -25.92
CA LYS A 134 8.60 -3.00 -27.14
C LYS A 134 8.35 -4.50 -27.31
N VAL A 135 9.35 -5.34 -27.02
CA VAL A 135 9.19 -6.80 -27.09
C VAL A 135 8.22 -7.30 -26.02
N GLU A 136 8.38 -6.85 -24.77
CA GLU A 136 7.45 -7.17 -23.68
C GLU A 136 6.02 -6.71 -24.02
N TYR A 137 5.88 -5.49 -24.55
CA TYR A 137 4.59 -4.97 -25.03
C TYR A 137 3.99 -5.86 -26.12
N ASN A 138 4.78 -6.27 -27.12
CA ASN A 138 4.31 -7.12 -28.21
C ASN A 138 3.95 -8.53 -27.73
N MET A 139 4.65 -9.07 -26.74
CA MET A 139 4.31 -10.36 -26.12
C MET A 139 2.99 -10.28 -25.35
N VAL A 140 2.81 -9.23 -24.55
CA VAL A 140 1.55 -8.97 -23.82
C VAL A 140 0.39 -8.74 -24.80
N SER A 141 0.59 -8.00 -25.89
CA SER A 141 -0.45 -7.76 -26.91
C SER A 141 -0.85 -9.03 -27.66
N THR A 142 0.12 -9.90 -27.96
CA THR A 142 -0.12 -11.18 -28.65
C THR A 142 -0.90 -12.13 -27.77
N ASN A 143 -0.55 -12.23 -26.49
CA ASN A 143 -1.28 -13.06 -25.51
C ASN A 143 -2.73 -12.57 -25.28
N MET A 144 -2.96 -11.25 -25.37
CA MET A 144 -4.31 -10.68 -25.27
C MET A 144 -5.18 -10.97 -26.52
N SER A 145 -4.56 -11.17 -27.68
CA SER A 145 -5.25 -11.36 -28.97
C SER A 145 -5.65 -12.82 -29.25
N GLN A 146 -5.12 -13.78 -28.49
CA GLN A 146 -5.47 -15.21 -28.62
C GLN A 146 -6.78 -15.60 -27.90
N LEU A 147 -7.43 -14.68 -27.19
CA LEU A 147 -8.66 -14.93 -26.44
C LEU A 147 -9.96 -14.59 -27.20
N ASP A 148 -9.91 -14.05 -28.44
CA ASP A 148 -11.13 -13.77 -29.22
C ASP A 148 -10.86 -13.65 -30.75
N PRO A 149 -11.29 -14.60 -31.61
CA PRO A 149 -11.01 -14.55 -33.06
C PRO A 149 -11.92 -13.64 -33.89
N GLU A 150 -12.88 -12.94 -33.29
CA GLU A 150 -13.95 -12.26 -34.04
C GLU A 150 -14.05 -10.77 -33.71
N LEU A 151 -13.04 -9.97 -34.09
CA LEU A 151 -13.16 -8.50 -34.18
C LEU A 151 -12.12 -7.94 -35.16
N ASP A 152 -12.60 -7.66 -36.37
CA ASP A 152 -11.86 -6.96 -37.42
C ASP A 152 -11.69 -5.46 -37.06
N SER A 153 -10.48 -4.97 -37.34
CA SER A 153 -10.00 -3.59 -37.49
C SER A 153 -10.33 -2.48 -36.44
N LYS A 154 -9.24 -2.02 -35.80
CA LYS A 154 -8.97 -0.73 -35.11
C LYS A 154 -9.24 -0.66 -33.59
N HIS A 155 -8.18 -0.27 -32.88
CA HIS A 155 -8.06 0.13 -31.47
C HIS A 155 -7.69 -0.97 -30.45
N VAL A 156 -6.39 -1.30 -30.44
CA VAL A 156 -5.70 -1.95 -29.31
C VAL A 156 -5.67 -0.97 -28.13
N LYS A 157 -6.25 -1.38 -27.00
CA LYS A 157 -6.27 -0.63 -25.75
C LYS A 157 -5.12 -1.07 -24.86
N ILE A 158 -4.33 -0.09 -24.44
CA ILE A 158 -3.22 -0.28 -23.49
C ILE A 158 -3.82 -0.33 -22.08
N TYR A 159 -3.69 -1.47 -21.40
CA TYR A 159 -3.90 -1.59 -19.96
C TYR A 159 -2.56 -1.42 -19.25
N THR A 160 -2.43 -0.38 -18.44
CA THR A 160 -1.42 -0.29 -17.38
C THR A 160 -1.94 -1.04 -16.15
N PRO A 161 -1.22 -2.03 -15.59
CA PRO A 161 -1.58 -2.63 -14.32
C PRO A 161 -1.21 -1.67 -13.18
N GLU A 162 -2.21 -1.17 -12.44
CA GLU A 162 -2.01 -0.37 -11.22
C GLU A 162 -1.72 -1.31 -10.03
N LEU A 163 -0.63 -1.05 -9.31
CA LEU A 163 -0.24 -1.79 -8.09
C LEU A 163 -1.17 -1.40 -6.93
N GLU A 164 -2.00 -2.33 -6.46
CA GLU A 164 -2.88 -2.14 -5.29
C GLU A 164 -2.07 -2.15 -3.97
N VAL A 165 -1.95 -0.99 -3.31
CA VAL A 165 -1.68 -0.94 -1.86
C VAL A 165 -3.01 -1.10 -1.10
N LYS A 166 -3.24 -2.28 -0.53
CA LYS A 166 -4.46 -2.59 0.23
C LYS A 166 -4.41 -2.02 1.65
N GLU A 167 -4.96 -0.83 1.85
CA GLU A 167 -5.38 -0.39 3.19
C GLU A 167 -6.82 -0.83 3.47
N LYS A 168 -6.98 -1.90 4.27
CA LYS A 168 -8.27 -2.27 4.88
C LYS A 168 -8.56 -1.31 6.04
N ILE A 169 -9.50 -0.38 5.85
CA ILE A 169 -10.11 0.37 6.96
C ILE A 169 -11.23 -0.50 7.54
N ILE A 170 -11.04 -0.98 8.77
CA ILE A 170 -12.01 -1.75 9.55
C ILE A 170 -13.12 -0.81 10.01
N ALA A 171 -14.36 -1.10 9.63
CA ALA A 171 -15.56 -0.53 10.22
C ALA A 171 -16.16 -1.51 11.23
N ASN A 172 -16.48 -0.98 12.41
CA ASN A 172 -17.25 -1.55 13.54
C ASN A 172 -16.60 -2.68 14.35
N ASP A 173 -16.23 -2.38 15.60
CA ASP A 173 -17.10 -2.64 16.75
C ASP A 173 -16.72 -1.75 17.95
N LYS A 174 -17.73 -1.38 18.75
CA LYS A 174 -17.68 -0.39 19.82
C LYS A 174 -17.16 -0.99 21.12
N GLU A 175 -15.92 -0.73 21.52
CA GLU A 175 -15.49 -0.72 22.94
C GLU A 175 -14.39 0.34 23.17
N ASP A 176 -14.38 0.92 24.37
CA ASP A 176 -13.87 2.25 24.74
C ASP A 176 -12.49 2.66 24.17
N ILE A 177 -12.51 3.62 23.24
CA ILE A 177 -11.32 4.30 22.72
C ILE A 177 -10.92 5.41 23.71
N PRO A 178 -9.62 5.58 24.06
CA PRO A 178 -9.20 6.68 24.92
C PRO A 178 -9.63 8.03 24.33
N ALA A 179 -10.22 8.91 25.15
CA ALA A 179 -10.84 10.15 24.69
C ALA A 179 -9.93 11.03 23.81
N SER A 180 -8.61 11.01 24.03
CA SER A 180 -7.62 11.71 23.19
C SER A 180 -7.45 11.12 21.78
N LEU A 181 -7.51 9.79 21.64
CA LEU A 181 -7.49 9.08 20.36
C LEU A 181 -8.83 9.21 19.63
N GLU A 182 -9.95 9.26 20.35
CA GLU A 182 -11.26 9.59 19.76
C GLU A 182 -11.30 11.01 19.19
N ILE A 183 -10.77 12.00 19.92
CA ILE A 183 -10.76 13.38 19.46
C ILE A 183 -9.90 13.52 18.21
N THR A 184 -8.74 12.87 18.17
CA THR A 184 -7.82 12.93 17.02
C THR A 184 -8.42 12.24 15.80
N THR A 185 -9.03 11.06 15.97
CA THR A 185 -9.70 10.33 14.87
C THR A 185 -10.98 11.04 14.40
N LYS A 186 -11.77 11.64 15.29
CA LYS A 186 -12.93 12.46 14.93
C LYS A 186 -12.50 13.71 14.16
N LEU A 187 -11.42 14.38 14.58
CA LEU A 187 -10.90 15.56 13.91
C LEU A 187 -10.33 15.23 12.53
N GLU A 188 -9.56 14.15 12.40
CA GLU A 188 -9.02 13.70 11.11
C GLU A 188 -10.15 13.27 10.17
N ASN A 189 -11.17 12.56 10.67
CA ASN A 189 -12.37 12.22 9.89
C ASN A 189 -13.18 13.46 9.47
N GLN A 190 -13.30 14.48 10.32
CA GLN A 190 -13.94 15.74 9.96
C GLN A 190 -13.14 16.50 8.89
N ARG A 191 -11.82 16.54 9.03
CA ARG A 191 -10.91 17.14 8.06
C ARG A 191 -11.01 16.44 6.71
N GLN A 192 -11.02 15.11 6.70
CA GLN A 192 -11.16 14.31 5.49
C GLN A 192 -12.51 14.54 4.82
N LYS A 193 -13.61 14.60 5.57
CA LYS A 193 -14.93 14.94 5.03
C LYS A 193 -14.98 16.36 4.45
N SER A 194 -14.37 17.33 5.12
CA SER A 194 -14.27 18.70 4.62
C SER A 194 -13.46 18.76 3.33
N TRP A 195 -12.31 18.07 3.29
CA TRP A 195 -11.49 17.94 2.09
C TRP A 195 -12.25 17.28 0.93
N GLN A 196 -12.98 16.18 1.20
CA GLN A 196 -13.82 15.51 0.18
C GLN A 196 -14.87 16.45 -0.40
N LYS A 197 -15.51 17.30 0.41
CA LYS A 197 -16.44 18.31 -0.09
C LYS A 197 -15.73 19.34 -0.98
N SER A 198 -14.56 19.81 -0.59
CA SER A 198 -13.77 20.76 -1.38
C SER A 198 -13.32 20.15 -2.71
N VAL A 199 -12.89 18.89 -2.73
CA VAL A 199 -12.55 18.17 -3.96
C VAL A 199 -13.78 17.91 -4.82
N GLN A 200 -14.92 17.58 -4.24
CA GLN A 200 -16.17 17.40 -4.99
C GLN A 200 -16.56 18.70 -5.71
N LEU A 201 -16.41 19.86 -5.06
CA LEU A 201 -16.68 21.16 -5.68
C LEU A 201 -15.73 21.45 -6.86
N LEU A 202 -14.42 21.23 -6.65
CA LEU A 202 -13.43 21.35 -7.71
C LEU A 202 -13.73 20.41 -8.89
N TRP A 203 -14.10 19.16 -8.60
CA TRP A 203 -14.53 18.22 -9.63
C TRP A 203 -15.77 18.71 -10.40
N GLN A 204 -16.77 19.30 -9.74
CA GLN A 204 -17.92 19.87 -10.44
C GLN A 204 -17.52 21.01 -11.38
N GLU A 205 -16.58 21.87 -10.97
CA GLU A 205 -16.05 22.94 -11.80
C GLU A 205 -15.33 22.38 -13.05
N ILE A 206 -14.47 21.39 -12.85
CA ILE A 206 -13.76 20.68 -13.92
C ILE A 206 -14.74 19.97 -14.86
N ALA A 207 -15.73 19.26 -14.32
CA ALA A 207 -16.72 18.53 -15.10
C ALA A 207 -17.63 19.45 -15.93
N ASN A 208 -17.86 20.67 -15.45
CA ASN A 208 -18.64 21.71 -16.14
C ASN A 208 -17.79 22.54 -17.12
N HIS A 209 -16.49 22.25 -17.26
CA HIS A 209 -15.66 22.85 -18.28
C HIS A 209 -16.28 22.66 -19.67
N LYS A 210 -16.07 23.59 -20.60
CA LYS A 210 -16.62 23.52 -21.97
C LYS A 210 -16.31 22.19 -22.69
N SER A 211 -15.13 21.65 -22.42
CA SER A 211 -14.65 20.36 -22.96
C SER A 211 -14.99 19.17 -22.07
N GLY A 212 -15.53 19.40 -20.86
CA GLY A 212 -15.88 18.38 -19.86
C GLY A 212 -16.76 17.25 -20.38
N PRO A 213 -17.81 17.51 -21.20
CA PRO A 213 -18.68 16.46 -21.75
C PRO A 213 -17.95 15.36 -22.54
N LEU A 214 -16.76 15.63 -23.09
CA LEU A 214 -15.93 14.62 -23.76
C LEU A 214 -15.47 13.50 -22.81
N PHE A 215 -15.41 13.79 -21.51
CA PHE A 215 -14.82 12.93 -20.48
C PHE A 215 -15.85 12.34 -19.52
N LEU A 216 -17.13 12.72 -19.64
CA LEU A 216 -18.20 12.28 -18.72
C LEU A 216 -18.68 10.84 -18.96
N ASN A 217 -18.26 10.19 -20.04
CA ASN A 217 -18.65 8.82 -20.32
C ASN A 217 -17.77 7.83 -19.55
N PRO A 218 -18.25 7.22 -18.46
CA PRO A 218 -17.44 6.35 -17.64
C PRO A 218 -16.97 5.12 -18.42
N VAL A 219 -15.77 4.65 -18.10
CA VAL A 219 -15.24 3.39 -18.64
C VAL A 219 -16.20 2.26 -18.26
N LYS A 220 -16.73 1.55 -19.25
CA LYS A 220 -17.65 0.43 -19.03
C LYS A 220 -17.02 -0.58 -18.07
N LYS A 221 -17.78 -1.14 -17.13
CA LYS A 221 -17.28 -2.05 -16.08
C LYS A 221 -16.52 -3.26 -16.63
N ASN A 222 -16.90 -3.78 -17.80
CA ASN A 222 -16.19 -4.88 -18.46
C ASN A 222 -14.79 -4.49 -18.97
N ARG A 223 -14.54 -3.19 -19.17
CA ARG A 223 -13.26 -2.61 -19.59
C ARG A 223 -12.44 -2.13 -18.39
N ALA A 224 -13.03 -1.94 -17.21
CA ALA A 224 -12.26 -1.60 -16.02
C ALA A 224 -13.00 -2.08 -14.76
N PRO A 225 -12.98 -3.40 -14.48
CA PRO A 225 -13.80 -4.01 -13.44
C PRO A 225 -13.53 -3.47 -12.03
N PHE A 226 -12.36 -2.86 -11.83
CA PHE A 226 -11.91 -2.32 -10.54
C PHE A 226 -11.95 -0.78 -10.44
N TYR A 227 -12.27 -0.07 -11.53
CA TYR A 227 -12.25 1.40 -11.56
C TYR A 227 -13.20 2.05 -10.53
N ASN A 228 -14.32 1.38 -10.20
CA ASN A 228 -15.28 1.87 -9.21
C ASN A 228 -14.87 1.66 -7.75
N ARG A 229 -13.71 1.01 -7.50
CA ARG A 229 -13.19 0.77 -6.14
C ARG A 229 -12.13 1.77 -5.71
N ILE A 230 -11.72 2.68 -6.60
CA ILE A 230 -10.68 3.67 -6.31
C ILE A 230 -11.27 4.73 -5.36
N ILE A 231 -10.73 4.79 -4.14
CA ILE A 231 -11.08 5.81 -3.15
C ILE A 231 -9.98 6.86 -3.19
N ILE A 232 -10.31 8.04 -3.72
CA ILE A 232 -9.40 9.19 -3.70
C ILE A 232 -9.33 9.73 -2.27
N LYS A 233 -8.15 9.64 -1.66
CA LYS A 233 -7.88 10.07 -0.28
C LYS A 233 -7.05 11.33 -0.20
N THR A 234 -6.29 11.67 -1.24
CA THR A 234 -5.38 12.83 -1.24
C THR A 234 -5.54 13.73 -2.47
N THR A 235 -5.06 14.97 -2.35
CA THR A 235 -5.07 15.93 -3.48
C THR A 235 -4.12 15.50 -4.60
N VAL A 236 -3.04 14.78 -4.26
CA VAL A 236 -2.08 14.26 -5.23
C VAL A 236 -2.71 13.14 -6.05
N GLU A 237 -3.46 12.23 -5.42
CA GLU A 237 -4.23 11.20 -6.13
C GLU A 237 -5.29 11.82 -7.05
N PHE A 238 -6.03 12.81 -6.55
CA PHE A 238 -7.03 13.52 -7.35
C PHE A 238 -6.41 14.15 -8.61
N GLU A 239 -5.32 14.91 -8.44
CA GLU A 239 -4.60 15.53 -9.55
C GLU A 239 -4.07 14.50 -10.54
N ARG A 240 -3.41 13.44 -10.04
CA ARG A 240 -2.86 12.37 -10.86
C ARG A 240 -3.94 11.77 -11.75
N ASP A 241 -5.11 11.43 -11.19
CA ASP A 241 -6.17 10.75 -11.91
C ASP A 241 -6.81 11.66 -12.97
N ILE A 242 -6.98 12.95 -12.67
CA ILE A 242 -7.51 13.94 -13.62
C ILE A 242 -6.52 14.22 -14.75
N VAL A 243 -5.24 14.42 -14.42
CA VAL A 243 -4.18 14.62 -15.42
C VAL A 243 -4.09 13.38 -16.30
N LEU A 244 -4.13 12.17 -15.73
CA LEU A 244 -4.09 10.92 -16.48
C LEU A 244 -5.25 10.80 -17.48
N MET A 245 -6.48 11.16 -17.07
CA MET A 245 -7.64 11.15 -17.95
C MET A 245 -7.43 12.07 -19.18
N LEU A 246 -6.89 13.27 -18.97
CA LEU A 246 -6.66 14.26 -20.02
C LEU A 246 -5.44 13.92 -20.90
N THR A 247 -4.34 13.47 -20.30
CA THR A 247 -3.14 13.05 -21.04
C THR A 247 -3.39 11.79 -21.85
N ASN A 248 -4.23 10.88 -21.36
CA ASN A 248 -4.68 9.74 -22.16
C ASN A 248 -5.39 10.23 -23.43
N ALA A 249 -6.29 11.21 -23.31
CA ALA A 249 -6.95 11.76 -24.49
C ALA A 249 -5.96 12.42 -25.45
N LEU A 250 -4.91 13.09 -24.97
CA LEU A 250 -3.85 13.63 -25.84
C LEU A 250 -3.06 12.52 -26.55
N MET A 251 -2.74 11.43 -25.84
CA MET A 251 -1.97 10.32 -26.41
C MET A 251 -2.77 9.52 -27.46
N TYR A 252 -4.06 9.33 -27.24
CA TYR A 252 -4.91 8.51 -28.12
C TYR A 252 -5.46 9.27 -29.32
N ASN A 253 -5.57 10.60 -29.24
CA ASN A 253 -6.04 11.42 -30.35
C ASN A 253 -4.86 12.00 -31.12
N LYS A 254 -4.93 11.95 -32.45
CA LYS A 254 -3.89 12.53 -33.30
C LYS A 254 -3.79 14.05 -33.06
N GLU A 255 -2.58 14.57 -32.98
CA GLU A 255 -2.32 16.01 -32.88
C GLU A 255 -3.07 16.80 -33.96
N GLY A 256 -3.66 17.93 -33.56
CA GLY A 256 -4.45 18.80 -34.43
C GLY A 256 -5.89 18.36 -34.68
N THR A 257 -6.33 17.22 -34.14
CA THR A 257 -7.77 16.86 -34.12
C THR A 257 -8.53 17.72 -33.10
N GLU A 258 -9.83 17.93 -33.32
CA GLU A 258 -10.69 18.69 -32.41
C GLU A 258 -10.65 18.14 -30.97
N THR A 259 -10.75 16.82 -30.81
CA THR A 259 -10.65 16.16 -29.48
C THR A 259 -9.29 16.39 -28.82
N TYR A 260 -8.19 16.36 -29.59
CA TYR A 260 -6.85 16.64 -29.06
C TYR A 260 -6.74 18.09 -28.56
N LEU A 261 -7.20 19.05 -29.36
CA LEU A 261 -7.15 20.47 -29.01
C LEU A 261 -8.02 20.79 -27.78
N LEU A 262 -9.23 20.20 -27.72
CA LEU A 262 -10.14 20.37 -26.57
C LEU A 262 -9.60 19.73 -25.29
N ALA A 263 -8.89 18.60 -25.39
CA ALA A 263 -8.21 17.96 -24.27
C ALA A 263 -6.98 18.75 -23.81
N LEU A 264 -6.23 19.35 -24.74
CA LEU A 264 -5.04 20.16 -24.44
C LEU A 264 -5.42 21.41 -23.67
N GLU A 265 -6.44 22.13 -24.18
CA GLU A 265 -6.97 23.33 -23.53
C GLU A 265 -7.52 23.01 -22.14
N MET A 266 -8.31 21.94 -22.02
CA MET A 266 -8.82 21.52 -20.71
C MET A 266 -7.70 21.11 -19.74
N LEU A 267 -6.59 20.54 -20.23
CA LEU A 267 -5.45 20.18 -19.38
C LEU A 267 -4.74 21.40 -18.80
N GLU A 268 -4.60 22.48 -19.57
CA GLU A 268 -4.00 23.73 -19.10
C GLU A 268 -4.88 24.39 -18.03
N ASP A 269 -6.17 24.56 -18.32
CA ASP A 269 -7.14 25.17 -17.38
C ASP A 269 -7.26 24.38 -16.07
N VAL A 270 -7.29 23.05 -16.16
CA VAL A 270 -7.43 22.17 -14.99
C VAL A 270 -6.17 22.18 -14.11
N LYS A 271 -4.97 22.27 -14.72
CA LYS A 271 -3.73 22.40 -13.95
C LYS A 271 -3.73 23.69 -13.12
N ASP A 272 -4.12 24.80 -13.72
CA ASP A 272 -4.21 26.10 -13.02
C ASP A 272 -5.23 26.05 -11.87
N GLN A 273 -6.40 25.44 -12.10
CA GLN A 273 -7.42 25.24 -11.05
C GLN A 273 -6.89 24.39 -9.89
N ILE A 274 -6.17 23.29 -10.17
CA ILE A 274 -5.60 22.41 -9.15
C ILE A 274 -4.46 23.11 -8.39
N GLU A 275 -3.60 23.87 -9.08
CA GLU A 275 -2.55 24.66 -8.44
C GLU A 275 -3.13 25.73 -7.50
N LEU A 276 -4.15 26.46 -7.95
CA LEU A 276 -4.86 27.42 -7.11
C LEU A 276 -5.51 26.75 -5.90
N PHE A 277 -6.13 25.58 -6.09
CA PHE A 277 -6.70 24.78 -5.01
C PHE A 277 -5.64 24.35 -3.99
N LYS A 278 -4.48 23.86 -4.43
CA LYS A 278 -3.36 23.49 -3.56
C LYS A 278 -2.82 24.70 -2.81
N PHE A 279 -2.65 25.83 -3.50
CA PHE A 279 -2.21 27.08 -2.92
C PHE A 279 -3.16 27.51 -1.80
N ALA A 280 -4.46 27.62 -2.07
CA ALA A 280 -5.47 27.99 -1.08
C ALA A 280 -5.45 27.06 0.15
N ASN A 281 -5.38 25.73 -0.06
CA ASN A 281 -5.34 24.75 1.03
C ASN A 281 -4.03 24.78 1.84
N SER A 282 -2.92 25.24 1.26
CA SER A 282 -1.65 25.40 1.98
C SER A 282 -1.69 26.54 3.01
N PHE A 283 -2.48 27.60 2.77
CA PHE A 283 -2.66 28.70 3.74
C PHE A 283 -3.50 28.28 4.94
N PHE A 284 -4.52 27.44 4.73
CA PHE A 284 -5.33 26.92 5.83
C PHE A 284 -4.54 26.01 6.78
N LYS A 285 -3.50 25.32 6.29
CA LYS A 285 -2.58 24.53 7.15
C LYS A 285 -1.60 25.39 7.98
N ARG A 286 -1.39 26.67 7.65
CA ARG A 286 -0.43 27.57 8.34
C ARG A 286 -1.07 28.45 9.42
N LYS A 287 -2.40 28.48 9.51
CA LYS A 287 -3.16 29.32 10.47
C LYS A 287 -3.79 28.54 11.63
N MET A 288 -3.68 27.21 11.65
CA MET A 288 -3.93 26.36 12.82
C MET A 288 -2.61 25.96 13.44
#